data_AF-A0A5C7PUM5-F1
#
_entry.id   AF-A0A5C7PUM5-F1
#
_cell.length_a   1.000
_cell.length_b   1.000
_cell.length_c   1.000
_cell.angle_alpha   90.00
_cell.angle_beta   90.00
_cell.angle_gamma   90.00
#
_symmetry.space_group_name_H-M   'P 1'
#
loop_
_entity.id
_entity.type
_entity.pdbx_description
1 polymer ?
#
loop_
_entity_poly.entity_id
_entity_poly.type
_entity_poly.pdbx_seq_one_letter_code
_entity_poly.pdbx_strand_id
1 'polypeptide(L)'
;MKTPVQLRDLVFFLDENLGGEKVASALRQSGLKVELHGSHFPRGTADDQWLPVVGNREWILLTQDTSIRRRKNEIEALLFYKVRAFFVPAKNLRGEEIGALIVSAAPKIHRTVKQHRPPIVALIQRSGGIDVIQGERRYERKGADIRQKTSS
;
A
#
# COMPACT_ATOMS: atom_id res chain seq x y z
N MET A 1 16.66 4.45 -20.28
CA MET A 1 17.07 4.26 -18.88
C MET A 1 15.96 4.78 -17.97
N LYS A 2 15.46 3.98 -17.01
CA LYS A 2 14.50 4.49 -16.00
C LYS A 2 15.30 5.13 -14.87
N THR A 3 15.07 6.40 -14.59
CA THR A 3 15.65 7.12 -13.45
C THR A 3 15.40 6.33 -12.16
N PRO A 4 16.39 6.18 -11.26
CA PRO A 4 16.15 5.55 -9.98
C PRO A 4 15.08 6.36 -9.24
N VAL A 5 13.94 5.73 -8.97
CA VAL A 5 12.95 6.31 -8.05
C VAL A 5 13.69 6.63 -6.75
N GLN A 6 13.52 7.84 -6.22
CA GLN A 6 14.03 8.23 -4.91
C GLN A 6 12.90 8.21 -3.89
N LEU A 7 13.22 8.12 -2.59
CA LEU A 7 12.19 8.07 -1.53
C LEU A 7 11.25 9.29 -1.60
N ARG A 8 11.81 10.48 -1.88
CA ARG A 8 11.08 11.74 -2.05
C ARG A 8 10.16 11.78 -3.28
N ASP A 9 10.30 10.83 -4.20
CA ASP A 9 9.46 10.73 -5.39
C ASP A 9 8.25 9.83 -5.15
N LEU A 10 8.26 9.04 -4.07
CA LEU A 10 7.12 8.25 -3.67
C LEU A 10 6.08 9.13 -2.98
N VAL A 11 4.82 8.95 -3.38
CA VAL A 11 3.66 9.54 -2.71
C VAL A 11 3.00 8.46 -1.87
N PHE A 12 2.87 8.72 -0.58
CA PHE A 12 2.19 7.85 0.37
C PHE A 12 0.73 8.26 0.46
N PHE A 13 -0.16 7.34 0.15
CA PHE A 13 -1.60 7.54 0.22
C PHE A 13 -2.14 6.89 1.49
N LEU A 14 -2.72 7.70 2.38
CA LEU A 14 -3.38 7.22 3.59
C LEU A 14 -4.85 6.96 3.31
N ASP A 15 -5.30 5.74 3.58
CA ASP A 15 -6.73 5.40 3.49
C ASP A 15 -7.58 6.20 4.49
N GLU A 16 -8.90 6.06 4.37
CA GLU A 16 -9.86 6.79 5.22
C GLU A 16 -9.63 6.55 6.73
N ASN A 17 -9.21 5.35 7.11
CA ASN A 17 -9.07 4.95 8.51
C ASN A 17 -7.69 5.29 9.11
N LEU A 18 -6.69 5.56 8.26
CA LEU A 18 -5.33 5.89 8.67
C LEU A 18 -5.01 7.39 8.56
N GLY A 19 -5.76 8.13 7.73
CA GLY A 19 -5.52 9.53 7.35
C GLY A 19 -5.68 10.58 8.45
N GLY A 20 -5.58 10.21 9.73
CA GLY A 20 -5.63 11.16 10.84
C GLY A 20 -4.45 12.15 10.81
N GLU A 21 -4.71 13.39 11.24
CA GLU A 21 -3.75 14.51 11.13
C GLU A 21 -2.39 14.21 11.74
N LYS A 22 -2.34 13.46 12.84
CA LYS A 22 -1.09 13.06 13.52
C LYS A 22 -0.18 12.22 12.62
N VAL A 23 -0.74 11.28 11.86
CA VAL A 23 0.01 10.42 10.94
C VAL A 23 0.48 11.23 9.74
N ALA A 24 -0.43 11.98 9.12
CA ALA A 24 -0.13 12.81 7.96
C ALA A 24 0.97 13.84 8.26
N SER A 25 0.86 14.52 9.41
CA SER A 25 1.82 15.52 9.86
C SER A 25 3.20 14.93 10.12
N ALA A 26 3.29 13.78 10.83
CA ALA A 26 4.57 13.12 11.07
C ALA A 26 5.30 12.74 9.75
N LEU A 27 4.56 12.20 8.78
CA LEU A 27 5.11 11.83 7.49
C LEU A 27 5.60 13.07 6.72
N ARG A 28 4.78 14.12 6.64
CA ARG A 28 5.12 15.38 5.97
C ARG A 28 6.33 16.07 6.61
N GLN A 29 6.40 16.11 7.94
CA GLN A 29 7.53 16.68 8.69
C GLN A 29 8.83 15.92 8.43
N SER A 30 8.77 14.62 8.14
CA SER A 30 9.94 13.83 7.72
C SER A 30 10.32 14.00 6.24
N GLY A 31 9.63 14.88 5.50
CA GLY A 31 9.89 15.15 4.08
C GLY A 31 9.24 14.16 3.11
N LEU A 32 8.33 13.30 3.58
CA LEU A 32 7.57 12.40 2.71
C LEU A 32 6.38 13.13 2.07
N LYS A 33 6.07 12.80 0.81
CA LYS A 33 4.87 13.29 0.13
C LYS A 33 3.66 12.45 0.55
N VAL A 34 2.58 13.12 0.95
CA VAL A 34 1.40 12.46 1.51
C VAL A 34 0.11 12.97 0.88
N GLU A 35 -0.70 12.03 0.40
CA GLU A 35 -2.07 12.24 -0.04
C GLU A 35 -3.04 11.53 0.91
N LEU A 36 -4.19 12.13 1.15
CA LEU A 36 -5.22 11.58 2.04
C LEU A 36 -6.42 11.15 1.22
N HIS A 37 -7.04 10.04 1.57
CA HIS A 37 -8.27 9.59 0.91
C HIS A 37 -9.33 10.70 0.82
N GLY A 38 -9.61 11.39 1.93
CA GLY A 38 -10.59 12.47 1.99
C GLY A 38 -10.28 13.71 1.14
N SER A 39 -9.04 13.85 0.64
CA SER A 39 -8.67 14.93 -0.29
C SER A 39 -9.07 14.62 -1.74
N HIS A 40 -9.31 13.34 -2.08
CA HIS A 40 -9.59 12.89 -3.45
C HIS A 40 -10.98 12.27 -3.58
N PHE A 41 -11.54 11.74 -2.50
CA PHE A 41 -12.77 10.95 -2.52
C PHE A 41 -13.68 11.30 -1.33
N PRO A 42 -15.00 11.32 -1.53
CA PRO A 42 -15.96 11.38 -0.42
C PRO A 42 -15.77 10.24 0.57
N ARG A 43 -16.16 10.48 1.82
CA ARG A 43 -16.13 9.44 2.85
C ARG A 43 -17.02 8.25 2.47
N GLY A 44 -16.54 7.02 2.69
CA GLY A 44 -17.26 5.78 2.37
C GLY A 44 -17.28 5.42 0.87
N THR A 45 -16.45 6.05 0.05
CA THR A 45 -16.25 5.66 -1.36
C THR A 45 -15.79 4.20 -1.43
N ALA A 46 -16.41 3.41 -2.30
CA ALA A 46 -16.11 1.99 -2.44
C ALA A 46 -14.71 1.74 -3.04
N ASP A 47 -14.07 0.65 -2.61
CA ASP A 47 -12.71 0.27 -3.00
C ASP A 47 -12.50 0.17 -4.51
N ASP A 48 -13.50 -0.33 -5.25
CA ASP A 48 -13.46 -0.45 -6.71
C ASP A 48 -13.47 0.91 -7.44
N GLN A 49 -13.80 2.01 -6.75
CA GLN A 49 -13.77 3.35 -7.32
C GLN A 49 -12.44 4.08 -7.08
N TRP A 50 -11.82 3.93 -5.90
CA TRP A 50 -10.61 4.68 -5.55
C TRP A 50 -9.30 3.89 -5.75
N LEU A 51 -9.31 2.56 -5.61
CA LEU A 51 -8.12 1.73 -5.88
C LEU A 51 -7.57 1.86 -7.32
N PRO A 52 -8.38 1.96 -8.39
CA PRO A 52 -7.86 2.20 -9.74
C PRO A 52 -7.04 3.48 -9.85
N VAL A 53 -7.47 4.54 -9.15
CA VAL A 53 -6.77 5.84 -9.16
C VAL A 53 -5.43 5.73 -8.45
N VAL A 54 -5.41 5.10 -7.26
CA VAL A 54 -4.18 4.88 -6.47
C VAL A 54 -3.19 4.03 -7.26
N GLY A 55 -3.64 2.95 -7.89
CA GLY A 55 -2.84 2.09 -8.74
C GLY A 55 -2.26 2.81 -9.96
N ASN A 56 -3.10 3.55 -10.70
CA ASN A 56 -2.69 4.29 -11.89
C ASN A 56 -1.71 5.43 -11.58
N ARG A 57 -1.83 6.06 -10.40
CA ARG A 57 -0.89 7.09 -9.94
C ARG A 57 0.36 6.51 -9.27
N GLU A 58 0.46 5.18 -9.19
CA GLU A 58 1.55 4.44 -8.53
C GLU A 58 1.80 4.86 -7.08
N TRP A 59 0.77 5.36 -6.40
CA TRP A 59 0.84 5.76 -5.01
C TRP A 59 1.01 4.55 -4.09
N ILE A 60 1.71 4.76 -2.97
CA ILE A 60 1.94 3.74 -1.95
C ILE A 60 0.76 3.78 -0.97
N LEU A 61 -0.14 2.79 -1.07
CA LEU A 61 -1.26 2.67 -0.15
C LEU A 61 -0.77 2.21 1.22
N LEU A 62 -1.05 3.01 2.25
CA LEU A 62 -0.91 2.65 3.65
C LEU A 62 -2.29 2.44 4.27
N THR A 63 -2.51 1.29 4.89
CA THR A 63 -3.80 0.93 5.48
C THR A 63 -3.63 0.10 6.76
N GLN A 64 -4.48 0.32 7.75
CA GLN A 64 -4.58 -0.54 8.93
C GLN A 64 -5.65 -1.63 8.79
N ASP A 65 -6.43 -1.63 7.70
CA ASP A 65 -7.53 -2.56 7.54
C ASP A 65 -7.01 -3.96 7.20
N THR A 66 -6.79 -4.77 8.24
CA THR A 66 -6.39 -6.17 8.07
C THR A 66 -7.52 -7.07 7.54
N SER A 67 -8.75 -6.56 7.41
CA SER A 67 -9.90 -7.29 6.84
C SER A 67 -9.73 -7.49 5.33
N ILE A 68 -9.14 -6.49 4.65
CA ILE A 68 -8.64 -6.55 3.26
C ILE A 68 -7.70 -7.73 3.06
N ARG A 69 -6.97 -8.15 4.10
CA ARG A 69 -6.08 -9.32 4.04
C ARG A 69 -6.81 -10.67 4.11
N ARG A 70 -8.06 -10.71 4.58
CA ARG A 70 -8.81 -11.95 4.83
C ARG A 70 -9.82 -12.26 3.75
N ARG A 71 -10.37 -11.25 3.09
CA ARG A 71 -11.34 -11.42 2.02
C ARG A 71 -10.61 -11.55 0.70
N LYS A 72 -10.74 -12.72 0.05
CA LYS A 72 -10.09 -13.02 -1.24
C LYS A 72 -10.34 -11.92 -2.28
N ASN A 73 -11.57 -11.41 -2.33
CA ASN A 73 -11.99 -10.37 -3.28
C ASN A 73 -11.24 -9.04 -3.07
N GLU A 74 -10.94 -8.66 -1.83
CA GLU A 74 -10.27 -7.40 -1.50
C GLU A 74 -8.78 -7.46 -1.87
N ILE A 75 -8.11 -8.61 -1.68
CA ILE A 75 -6.76 -8.83 -2.23
C ILE A 75 -6.79 -8.81 -3.76
N GLU A 76 -7.78 -9.46 -4.39
CA GLU A 76 -7.87 -9.50 -5.86
C GLU A 76 -8.01 -8.11 -6.47
N ALA A 77 -8.76 -7.20 -5.84
CA ALA A 77 -8.85 -5.80 -6.26
C ALA A 77 -7.49 -5.09 -6.23
N LEU A 78 -6.71 -5.26 -5.14
CA LEU A 78 -5.35 -4.70 -5.04
C LEU A 78 -4.44 -5.22 -6.16
N LEU A 79 -4.54 -6.51 -6.49
CA LEU A 79 -3.72 -7.13 -7.53
C LEU A 79 -4.14 -6.67 -8.93
N PHE A 80 -5.45 -6.64 -9.18
CA PHE A 80 -6.04 -6.24 -10.45
C PHE A 80 -5.69 -4.78 -10.79
N TYR A 81 -5.85 -3.88 -9.82
CA TYR A 81 -5.51 -2.46 -9.98
C TYR A 81 -4.03 -2.15 -9.77
N LYS A 82 -3.16 -3.17 -9.66
CA LYS A 82 -1.70 -3.02 -9.56
C LYS A 82 -1.25 -2.14 -8.37
N VAL A 83 -1.99 -2.18 -7.28
CA VAL A 83 -1.73 -1.35 -6.10
C VAL A 83 -0.48 -1.82 -5.37
N ARG A 84 0.26 -0.85 -4.80
CA ARG A 84 1.39 -1.09 -3.89
C ARG A 84 0.90 -0.87 -2.46
N ALA A 85 0.31 -1.89 -1.87
CA ALA A 85 -0.31 -1.85 -0.55
C ALA A 85 0.64 -2.33 0.56
N PHE A 86 0.77 -1.50 1.59
CA PHE A 86 1.54 -1.78 2.80
C PHE A 86 0.62 -1.68 4.02
N PHE A 87 0.40 -2.83 4.67
CA PHE A 87 -0.44 -2.94 5.84
C PHE A 87 0.32 -2.51 7.09
N VAL A 88 -0.24 -1.54 7.81
CA VAL A 88 0.27 -1.05 9.09
C VAL A 88 -0.38 -1.86 10.21
N PRO A 89 0.36 -2.28 11.25
CA PRO A 89 -0.22 -2.95 12.41
C PRO A 89 -1.27 -2.08 13.10
N ALA A 90 -2.50 -2.59 13.25
CA ALA A 90 -3.62 -1.84 13.83
C ALA A 90 -3.69 -1.85 15.36
N LYS A 91 -3.21 -2.92 16.02
CA LYS A 91 -3.46 -3.11 17.46
C LYS A 91 -2.60 -2.17 18.32
N ASN A 92 -3.22 -1.44 19.25
CA ASN A 92 -2.56 -0.71 20.34
C ASN A 92 -1.50 0.32 19.91
N LEU A 93 -1.66 0.98 18.76
CA LEU A 93 -0.79 2.09 18.36
C LEU A 93 -1.63 3.36 18.19
N ARG A 94 -1.17 4.46 18.78
CA ARG A 94 -1.74 5.80 18.56
C ARG A 94 -1.21 6.41 17.26
N GLY A 95 -1.85 7.46 16.78
CA GLY A 95 -1.48 8.14 15.52
C GLY A 95 -0.01 8.55 15.45
N GLU A 96 0.57 9.02 16.55
CA GLU A 96 1.99 9.39 16.62
C GLU A 96 2.91 8.17 16.46
N GLU A 97 2.57 7.05 17.10
CA GLU A 97 3.34 5.81 17.04
C GLU A 97 3.25 5.17 15.66
N ILE A 98 2.08 5.27 15.02
CA ILE A 98 1.86 4.89 13.63
C ILE A 98 2.73 5.75 12.70
N GLY A 99 2.71 7.07 12.86
CA GLY A 99 3.53 7.99 12.08
C GLY A 99 5.01 7.66 12.19
N ALA A 100 5.53 7.53 13.42
CA ALA A 100 6.93 7.18 13.68
C ALA A 100 7.31 5.82 13.06
N LEU A 101 6.42 4.82 13.17
CA LEU A 101 6.63 3.50 12.56
C LEU A 101 6.76 3.62 11.04
N ILE A 102 5.83 4.31 10.38
CA ILE A 102 5.85 4.48 8.92
C ILE A 102 7.11 5.23 8.48
N VAL A 103 7.47 6.31 9.18
CA VAL A 103 8.70 7.08 8.89
C VAL A 103 9.94 6.18 8.98
N SER A 104 10.05 5.36 10.03
CA SER A 104 11.16 4.40 10.17
C SER A 104 11.17 3.33 9.08
N ALA A 105 10.00 2.94 8.57
CA ALA A 105 9.84 1.92 7.54
C ALA A 105 10.03 2.47 6.12
N ALA A 106 9.90 3.78 5.90
CA ALA A 106 9.90 4.41 4.58
C ALA A 106 11.14 4.06 3.72
N PRO A 107 12.39 4.02 4.23
CA PRO A 107 13.53 3.57 3.45
C PRO A 107 13.43 2.11 2.98
N LYS A 108 12.83 1.23 3.80
CA LYS A 108 12.62 -0.18 3.45
C LYS A 108 11.47 -0.35 2.46
N ILE A 109 10.37 0.40 2.62
CA ILE A 109 9.28 0.48 1.63
C ILE A 109 9.86 0.87 0.27
N HIS A 110 10.69 1.92 0.25
CA HIS A 110 11.34 2.38 -0.97
C HIS A 110 12.22 1.30 -1.63
N ARG A 111 13.02 0.58 -0.83
CA ARG A 111 13.82 -0.56 -1.32
C ARG A 111 12.92 -1.65 -1.91
N THR A 112 11.83 -2.00 -1.23
CA THR A 112 10.87 -3.00 -1.70
C THR A 112 10.27 -2.61 -3.04
N VAL A 113 9.84 -1.36 -3.21
CA VAL A 113 9.29 -0.82 -4.46
C VAL A 113 10.32 -0.79 -5.59
N LYS A 114 11.61 -0.61 -5.29
CA LYS A 114 12.67 -0.73 -6.31
C LYS A 114 12.94 -2.17 -6.74
N GLN A 115 12.73 -3.13 -5.83
CA GLN A 115 13.02 -4.55 -6.06
C GLN A 115 11.85 -5.32 -6.67
N HIS A 116 10.61 -4.81 -6.51
CA HIS A 116 9.39 -5.46 -6.95
C HIS A 116 8.58 -4.50 -7.81
N ARG A 117 8.09 -4.98 -8.95
CA ARG A 117 7.08 -4.25 -9.72
C ARG A 117 5.71 -4.39 -9.06
N PRO A 118 4.80 -3.43 -9.26
CA PRO A 118 3.41 -3.59 -8.84
C PRO A 118 2.75 -4.80 -9.53
N PRO A 119 1.78 -5.47 -8.87
CA PRO A 119 1.27 -5.17 -7.52
C PRO A 119 2.25 -5.60 -6.42
N ILE A 120 2.14 -4.95 -5.26
CA ILE A 120 2.85 -5.32 -4.03
C ILE A 120 1.82 -5.36 -2.90
N VAL A 121 1.78 -6.47 -2.16
CA VAL A 121 1.03 -6.57 -0.90
C VAL A 121 2.01 -6.99 0.19
N ALA A 122 2.26 -6.08 1.13
CA ALA A 122 3.25 -6.28 2.17
C ALA A 122 2.74 -5.85 3.55
N LEU A 123 3.32 -6.42 4.61
CA LEU A 123 3.08 -6.05 5.99
C LEU A 123 4.27 -5.25 6.52
N ILE A 124 3.99 -4.13 7.18
CA ILE A 124 4.96 -3.42 8.01
C ILE A 124 4.99 -4.10 9.38
N GLN A 125 6.15 -4.59 9.79
CA GLN A 125 6.36 -5.13 11.13
C GLN A 125 6.56 -3.99 12.12
N ARG A 126 6.30 -4.21 13.42
CA ARG A 126 6.54 -3.19 14.47
C ARG A 126 8.00 -2.72 14.56
N SER A 127 8.94 -3.55 14.12
CA SER A 127 10.37 -3.22 13.98
C SER A 127 10.69 -2.34 12.76
N GLY A 128 9.67 -1.96 11.99
CA GLY A 128 9.80 -1.32 10.68
C GLY A 128 10.26 -2.27 9.56
N GLY A 129 10.37 -3.58 9.82
CA GLY A 129 10.61 -4.59 8.78
C GLY A 129 9.46 -4.67 7.76
N ILE A 130 9.74 -5.16 6.55
CA ILE A 130 8.74 -5.34 5.49
C ILE A 130 8.67 -6.82 5.14
N ASP A 131 7.48 -7.41 5.25
CA ASP A 131 7.20 -8.77 4.84
C ASP A 131 6.28 -8.77 3.60
N VAL A 132 6.80 -9.20 2.45
CA VAL A 132 6.06 -9.21 1.18
C VAL A 132 5.26 -10.50 1.07
N ILE A 133 3.94 -10.38 1.16
CA ILE A 133 3.00 -11.51 1.13
C ILE A 133 2.71 -11.90 -0.34
N GLN A 134 2.49 -10.90 -1.19
CA GLN A 134 2.20 -11.08 -2.62
C GLN A 134 2.96 -10.03 -3.45
N GLY A 135 3.51 -10.47 -4.59
CA GLY A 135 4.14 -9.59 -5.58
C GLY A 135 3.92 -10.11 -7.00
N GLU A 136 4.29 -9.31 -8.01
CA GLU A 136 4.11 -9.59 -9.45
C GLU A 136 4.42 -11.05 -9.83
N ARG A 137 5.64 -11.55 -9.57
CA ARG A 137 6.06 -12.92 -9.94
C ARG A 137 5.16 -14.02 -9.37
N ARG A 138 4.60 -13.83 -8.17
CA ARG A 138 3.70 -14.80 -7.54
C ARG A 138 2.29 -14.69 -8.11
N TYR A 139 1.88 -13.49 -8.55
CA TYR A 139 0.59 -13.26 -9.18
C TYR A 139 0.54 -13.85 -10.59
N GLU A 140 1.57 -13.65 -11.40
CA GLU A 140 1.66 -14.20 -12.76
C GLU A 140 1.54 -15.73 -12.78
N ARG A 141 2.25 -16.42 -11.88
CA ARG A 141 2.15 -17.89 -11.72
C ARG A 141 0.71 -18.33 -11.42
N LYS A 142 0.07 -17.67 -10.45
CA LYS A 142 -1.32 -17.98 -10.07
C LYS A 142 -2.31 -17.67 -11.21
N GLY A 143 -2.10 -16.58 -11.95
CA GLY A 143 -2.92 -16.20 -13.10
C GLY A 143 -2.80 -17.19 -14.27
N ALA A 144 -1.61 -17.74 -14.50
CA ALA A 144 -1.40 -18.80 -15.49
C ALA A 144 -2.16 -20.09 -15.12
N ASP A 145 -2.10 -20.52 -13.86
CA ASP A 145 -2.81 -21.71 -13.36
C ASP A 145 -4.35 -21.58 -13.46
N ILE A 146 -4.89 -20.38 -13.25
CA ILE A 146 -6.34 -20.13 -13.35
C ILE A 146 -6.80 -20.18 -14.81
N ARG A 147 -6.06 -19.57 -15.75
CA ARG A 147 -6.41 -19.55 -17.19
C ARG A 147 -6.39 -20.94 -17.83
N GLN A 148 -5.53 -21.84 -17.33
CA GLN A 148 -5.50 -23.23 -17.78
C GLN A 148 -6.70 -24.04 -17.26
N LYS A 149 -7.30 -23.68 -16.12
CA LYS A 149 -8.46 -24.37 -15.54
C LYS A 149 -9.82 -23.92 -16.09
N THR A 150 -9.91 -22.75 -16.71
CA THR A 150 -11.16 -22.23 -17.30
C THR A 150 -11.31 -22.57 -18.79
N SER A 151 -10.36 -23.31 -19.37
CA SER A 151 -10.38 -23.74 -20.77
C SER A 151 -10.67 -25.25 -20.91
N SER A 152 -11.37 -25.84 -19.94
CA SER A 152 -11.84 -27.24 -19.96
C SER A 152 -13.29 -27.34 -19.54
#